data_AF-A0A1J0VE44-F1
#
_entry.id   AF-A0A1J0VE44-F1
#
_cell.length_a   1.000
_cell.length_b   1.000
_cell.length_c   1.000
_cell.angle_alpha   90.00
_cell.angle_beta   90.00
_cell.angle_gamma   90.00
#
_symmetry.space_group_name_H-M   'P 1'
#
loop_
_entity.id
_entity.type
_entity.pdbx_description
1 polymer ?
#
loop_
_entity_poly.entity_id
_entity_poly.type
_entity_poly.pdbx_seq_one_letter_code
_entity_poly.pdbx_strand_id
1 'polypeptide(L)'
;MLGRLLRLGGRRFEQRHPFPAADWAEAQDRLPLLAALSDDQAERLGRRAWAFVHAKRLSLHPDLAGAVTFDDPARLALAAQACLLTLGWCESEHQEAFANVHEILVLPEAFHRRVEEMDEYGVVHEYDDERAGETSYQGPVVVAWPDLMASGGLDGFNVLIHELAHKLDLGNSLDVDGFPPLPRELDPQEWYRIFMGVWEDLQARLARGEATPIDEYAASHPGECFAVCCEHFFSDPDRLHRAYPSLYGLLSRYFHQDPLARLAHGIG
;
A
#
# COMPACT_ATOMS: atom_id res chain seq x y z
N MET A 1 -30.04 2.53 -5.33
CA MET A 1 -30.02 1.97 -6.71
C MET A 1 -28.62 1.57 -7.17
N LEU A 2 -27.53 2.25 -6.75
CA LEU A 2 -26.14 1.85 -7.05
C LEU A 2 -25.79 0.39 -6.71
N GLY A 3 -26.17 -0.10 -5.52
CA GLY A 3 -25.84 -1.48 -5.10
C GLY A 3 -26.42 -2.60 -5.97
N ARG A 4 -27.50 -2.36 -6.73
CA ARG A 4 -28.02 -3.33 -7.71
C ARG A 4 -27.21 -3.33 -9.01
N LEU A 5 -26.76 -2.15 -9.46
CA LEU A 5 -25.89 -2.00 -10.64
C LEU A 5 -24.50 -2.59 -10.40
N LEU A 6 -23.93 -2.37 -9.21
CA LEU A 6 -22.65 -2.97 -8.81
C LEU A 6 -22.73 -4.51 -8.73
N ARG A 7 -23.81 -5.07 -8.15
CA ARG A 7 -24.05 -6.53 -8.12
C ARG A 7 -24.31 -7.14 -9.50
N LEU A 8 -24.94 -6.39 -10.41
CA LEU A 8 -25.15 -6.81 -11.81
C LEU A 8 -23.84 -6.74 -12.62
N GLY A 9 -23.00 -5.72 -12.35
CA GLY A 9 -21.66 -5.58 -12.90
C GLY A 9 -20.75 -6.73 -12.46
N GLY A 10 -20.72 -7.04 -11.16
CA GLY A 10 -19.94 -8.16 -10.59
C GLY A 10 -20.33 -9.51 -11.19
N ARG A 11 -21.64 -9.80 -11.30
CA ARG A 11 -22.10 -11.06 -11.93
C ARG A 11 -21.76 -11.17 -13.41
N ARG A 12 -21.78 -10.07 -14.17
CA ARG A 12 -21.36 -10.06 -15.58
C ARG A 12 -19.85 -10.18 -15.72
N PHE A 13 -19.09 -9.59 -14.79
CA PHE A 13 -17.65 -9.71 -14.72
C PHE A 13 -17.24 -11.16 -14.47
N GLU A 14 -17.78 -11.81 -13.44
CA GLU A 14 -17.48 -13.21 -13.10
C GLU A 14 -17.80 -14.18 -14.25
N GLN A 15 -18.85 -13.92 -15.02
CA GLN A 15 -19.20 -14.72 -16.20
C GLN A 15 -18.21 -14.54 -17.36
N ARG A 16 -17.64 -13.34 -17.52
CA ARG A 16 -16.69 -13.01 -18.60
C ARG A 16 -15.25 -13.35 -18.22
N HIS A 17 -14.93 -13.28 -16.93
CA HIS A 17 -13.61 -13.46 -16.34
C HIS A 17 -13.73 -14.46 -15.19
N PRO A 18 -13.86 -15.77 -15.48
CA PRO A 18 -13.95 -16.78 -14.44
C PRO A 18 -12.71 -16.71 -13.53
N PHE A 19 -12.91 -16.93 -12.23
CA PHE A 19 -11.83 -16.83 -11.26
C PHE A 19 -10.76 -17.91 -11.50
N PRO A 20 -9.49 -17.53 -11.75
CA PRO A 20 -8.42 -18.46 -12.08
C PRO A 20 -7.83 -19.08 -10.79
N ALA A 21 -8.49 -20.11 -10.27
CA ALA A 21 -8.11 -20.70 -8.98
C ALA A 21 -6.68 -21.27 -8.93
N ALA A 22 -6.18 -21.83 -10.03
CA ALA A 22 -4.81 -22.35 -10.10
C ALA A 22 -3.77 -21.22 -10.06
N ASP A 23 -3.98 -20.16 -10.85
CA ASP A 23 -3.09 -19.01 -10.85
C ASP A 23 -3.12 -18.25 -9.52
N TRP A 24 -4.28 -18.24 -8.86
CA TRP A 24 -4.41 -17.68 -7.51
C TRP A 24 -3.62 -18.48 -6.47
N ALA A 25 -3.72 -19.81 -6.50
CA ALA A 25 -2.93 -20.65 -5.59
C ALA A 25 -1.43 -20.42 -5.77
N GLU A 26 -0.96 -20.33 -7.02
CA GLU A 26 0.44 -20.02 -7.31
C GLU A 26 0.82 -18.60 -6.84
N ALA A 27 -0.06 -17.61 -7.01
CA ALA A 27 0.17 -16.26 -6.49
C ALA A 27 0.29 -16.22 -4.96
N GLN A 28 -0.50 -17.03 -4.24
CA GLN A 28 -0.38 -17.17 -2.79
C GLN A 28 0.96 -17.77 -2.38
N ASP A 29 1.40 -18.83 -3.05
CA ASP A 29 2.68 -19.49 -2.77
C ASP A 29 3.89 -18.55 -2.97
N ARG A 30 3.76 -17.56 -3.88
CA ARG A 30 4.78 -16.53 -4.13
C ARG A 30 4.84 -15.46 -3.03
N LEU A 31 3.86 -15.38 -2.13
CA LEU A 31 3.70 -14.28 -1.17
C LEU A 31 3.63 -14.76 0.28
N PRO A 32 4.79 -14.89 0.97
CA PRO A 32 4.84 -15.20 2.39
C PRO A 32 3.91 -14.37 3.28
N LEU A 33 3.69 -13.07 2.98
CA LEU A 33 2.79 -12.22 3.76
C LEU A 33 1.31 -12.69 3.76
N LEU A 34 0.92 -13.51 2.78
CA LEU A 34 -0.45 -14.03 2.67
C LEU A 34 -0.64 -15.37 3.38
N ALA A 35 0.44 -16.02 3.84
CA ALA A 35 0.42 -17.38 4.35
C ALA A 35 -0.49 -17.58 5.57
N ALA A 36 -0.71 -16.53 6.37
CA ALA A 36 -1.53 -16.60 7.57
C ALA A 36 -3.02 -16.24 7.34
N LEU A 37 -3.43 -15.94 6.11
CA LEU A 37 -4.85 -15.69 5.81
C LEU A 37 -5.67 -16.98 5.99
N SER A 38 -6.87 -16.86 6.57
CA SER A 38 -7.83 -17.98 6.53
C SER A 38 -8.33 -18.24 5.10
N ASP A 39 -8.88 -19.42 4.83
CA ASP A 39 -9.43 -19.77 3.51
C ASP A 39 -10.45 -18.73 3.00
N ASP A 40 -11.35 -18.27 3.88
CA ASP A 40 -12.34 -17.22 3.54
C ASP A 40 -11.68 -15.88 3.18
N GLN A 41 -10.62 -15.50 3.92
CA GLN A 41 -9.86 -14.28 3.66
C GLN A 41 -9.08 -14.38 2.35
N ALA A 42 -8.44 -15.54 2.11
CA ALA A 42 -7.70 -15.83 0.89
C ALA A 42 -8.62 -15.84 -0.34
N GLU A 43 -9.79 -16.48 -0.26
CA GLU A 43 -10.75 -16.48 -1.36
C GLU A 43 -11.24 -15.06 -1.67
N ARG A 44 -11.60 -14.30 -0.62
CA ARG A 44 -12.04 -12.91 -0.78
C ARG A 44 -10.94 -12.04 -1.38
N LEU A 45 -9.70 -12.18 -0.92
CA LEU A 45 -8.56 -11.45 -1.44
C LEU A 45 -8.31 -11.80 -2.90
N GLY A 46 -8.31 -13.08 -3.25
CA GLY A 46 -8.13 -13.55 -4.62
C GLY A 46 -9.18 -12.98 -5.57
N ARG A 47 -10.46 -12.98 -5.19
CA ARG A 47 -11.53 -12.37 -6.00
C ARG A 47 -11.34 -10.87 -6.22
N ARG A 48 -10.91 -10.15 -5.18
CA ARG A 48 -10.59 -8.71 -5.26
C ARG A 48 -9.37 -8.46 -6.15
N ALA A 49 -8.31 -9.24 -5.97
CA ALA A 49 -7.11 -9.18 -6.79
C ALA A 49 -7.45 -9.42 -8.27
N TRP A 50 -8.29 -10.41 -8.57
CA TRP A 50 -8.72 -10.69 -9.93
C TRP A 50 -9.53 -9.55 -10.58
N ALA A 51 -10.44 -8.94 -9.81
CA ALA A 51 -11.14 -7.74 -10.27
C ALA A 51 -10.16 -6.57 -10.50
N PHE A 52 -9.18 -6.40 -9.61
CA PHE A 52 -8.16 -5.36 -9.72
C PHE A 52 -7.28 -5.52 -10.95
N VAL A 53 -6.81 -6.74 -11.26
CA VAL A 53 -6.04 -7.06 -12.48
C VAL A 53 -6.77 -6.62 -13.75
N HIS A 54 -8.09 -6.72 -13.78
CA HIS A 54 -8.90 -6.31 -14.92
C HIS A 54 -9.34 -4.84 -14.90
N ALA A 55 -9.32 -4.20 -13.72
CA ALA A 55 -9.69 -2.80 -13.56
C ALA A 55 -8.50 -1.86 -13.81
N LYS A 56 -7.27 -2.33 -13.57
CA LYS A 56 -6.04 -1.53 -13.60
C LYS A 56 -5.13 -1.98 -14.73
N ARG A 57 -4.40 -1.04 -15.34
CA ARG A 57 -3.36 -1.36 -16.31
C ARG A 57 -2.05 -1.65 -15.58
N LEU A 58 -1.41 -2.78 -15.90
CA LEU A 58 -0.03 -3.04 -15.52
C LEU A 58 0.88 -2.80 -16.73
N SER A 59 1.79 -1.85 -16.60
CA SER A 59 2.75 -1.47 -17.65
C SER A 59 4.17 -1.73 -17.19
N LEU A 60 5.00 -2.22 -18.10
CA LEU A 60 6.43 -2.41 -17.88
C LEU A 60 7.19 -1.39 -18.72
N HIS A 61 8.24 -0.80 -18.16
CA HIS A 61 9.20 -0.02 -18.94
C HIS A 61 9.72 -0.87 -20.12
N PRO A 62 9.99 -0.29 -21.31
CA PRO A 62 10.46 -1.02 -22.49
C PRO A 62 11.68 -1.92 -22.23
N ASP A 63 12.60 -1.47 -21.38
CA ASP A 63 13.80 -2.23 -21.02
C ASP A 63 13.49 -3.51 -20.21
N LEU A 64 12.35 -3.55 -19.52
CA LEU A 64 11.84 -4.74 -18.84
C LEU A 64 10.92 -5.58 -19.73
N ALA A 65 10.14 -4.93 -20.60
CA ALA A 65 9.08 -5.57 -21.38
C ALA A 65 9.58 -6.71 -22.31
N GLY A 66 10.87 -6.71 -22.66
CA GLY A 66 11.51 -7.78 -23.44
C GLY A 66 12.15 -8.90 -22.60
N ALA A 67 12.31 -8.71 -21.29
CA ALA A 67 13.05 -9.63 -20.41
C ALA A 67 12.17 -10.26 -19.31
N VAL A 68 11.08 -9.60 -18.92
CA VAL A 68 10.19 -10.01 -17.84
C VAL A 68 8.78 -10.22 -18.39
N THR A 69 8.16 -11.36 -18.08
CA THR A 69 6.76 -11.62 -18.39
C THR A 69 5.94 -11.62 -17.11
N PHE A 70 4.90 -10.78 -17.05
CA PHE A 70 3.88 -10.86 -16.02
C PHE A 70 2.76 -11.79 -16.47
N ASP A 71 2.92 -13.06 -16.09
CA ASP A 71 1.87 -14.07 -16.16
C ASP A 71 0.71 -13.74 -15.20
N ASP A 72 -0.41 -14.44 -15.34
CA ASP A 72 -1.58 -14.22 -14.48
C ASP A 72 -1.28 -14.43 -12.99
N PRO A 73 -0.49 -15.44 -12.56
CA PRO A 73 -0.03 -15.53 -11.18
C PRO A 73 0.75 -14.31 -10.68
N ALA A 74 1.68 -13.75 -11.48
CA ALA A 74 2.44 -12.55 -11.08
C ALA A 74 1.52 -11.32 -10.96
N ARG A 75 0.57 -11.18 -11.88
CA ARG A 75 -0.44 -10.10 -11.85
C ARG A 75 -1.33 -10.21 -10.62
N LEU A 76 -1.77 -11.42 -10.29
CA LEU A 76 -2.57 -11.70 -9.09
C LEU A 76 -1.77 -11.45 -7.82
N ALA A 77 -0.49 -11.84 -7.75
CA ALA A 77 0.37 -11.59 -6.59
C ALA A 77 0.54 -10.08 -6.34
N LEU A 78 0.82 -9.32 -7.40
CA LEU A 78 0.87 -7.85 -7.33
C LEU A 78 -0.47 -7.28 -6.85
N ALA A 79 -1.57 -7.64 -7.50
CA ALA A 79 -2.90 -7.15 -7.16
C ALA A 79 -3.36 -7.56 -5.75
N ALA A 80 -2.93 -8.72 -5.25
CA ALA A 80 -3.26 -9.19 -3.91
C ALA A 80 -2.60 -8.36 -2.83
N GLN A 81 -1.34 -7.95 -3.00
CA GLN A 81 -0.69 -7.02 -2.07
C GLN A 81 -1.43 -5.68 -2.02
N ALA A 82 -1.87 -5.15 -3.17
CA ALA A 82 -2.70 -3.95 -3.21
C ALA A 82 -4.06 -4.13 -2.50
N CYS A 83 -4.75 -5.23 -2.78
CA CYS A 83 -6.05 -5.52 -2.19
C CYS A 83 -5.96 -5.90 -0.70
N LEU A 84 -4.77 -6.25 -0.20
CA LEU A 84 -4.56 -6.61 1.19
C LEU A 84 -4.81 -5.41 2.12
N LEU A 85 -4.39 -4.19 1.74
CA LEU A 85 -4.63 -2.99 2.55
C LEU A 85 -6.11 -2.84 2.90
N THR A 86 -6.97 -3.11 1.92
CA THR A 86 -8.41 -2.86 2.01
C THR A 86 -9.21 -4.14 2.29
N LEU A 87 -8.55 -5.26 2.61
CA LEU A 87 -9.20 -6.56 2.84
C LEU A 87 -10.23 -6.48 3.97
N GLY A 88 -9.96 -5.74 5.04
CA GLY A 88 -10.89 -5.55 6.16
C GLY A 88 -12.09 -4.65 5.85
N TRP A 89 -12.03 -3.85 4.79
CA TRP A 89 -13.05 -2.84 4.46
C TRP A 89 -14.26 -3.44 3.76
N CYS A 90 -15.41 -2.75 3.81
CA CYS A 90 -16.58 -3.18 3.08
C CYS A 90 -16.37 -3.06 1.56
N GLU A 91 -17.30 -3.58 0.76
CA GLU A 91 -17.11 -3.65 -0.68
C GLU A 91 -17.11 -2.28 -1.38
N SER A 92 -17.90 -1.32 -0.89
CA SER A 92 -17.87 0.05 -1.45
C SER A 92 -16.56 0.77 -1.13
N GLU A 93 -16.10 0.71 0.11
CA GLU A 93 -14.83 1.32 0.54
C GLU A 93 -13.65 0.74 -0.25
N HIS A 94 -13.61 -0.59 -0.43
CA HIS A 94 -12.59 -1.25 -1.24
C HIS A 94 -12.56 -0.75 -2.70
N GLN A 95 -13.72 -0.55 -3.30
CA GLN A 95 -13.83 -0.07 -4.69
C GLN A 95 -13.43 1.40 -4.83
N GLU A 96 -13.69 2.21 -3.80
CA GLU A 96 -13.36 3.63 -3.78
C GLU A 96 -11.88 3.89 -3.47
N ALA A 97 -11.26 3.07 -2.61
CA ALA A 97 -9.89 3.24 -2.11
C ALA A 97 -8.82 3.54 -3.16
N PHE A 98 -8.90 2.87 -4.30
CA PHE A 98 -7.94 3.02 -5.40
C PHE A 98 -8.64 3.40 -6.71
N ALA A 99 -9.79 4.08 -6.64
CA ALA A 99 -10.54 4.47 -7.84
C ALA A 99 -9.77 5.43 -8.75
N ASN A 100 -8.92 6.28 -8.15
CA ASN A 100 -7.98 7.21 -8.79
C ASN A 100 -6.74 6.54 -9.40
N VAL A 101 -6.40 5.32 -8.96
CA VAL A 101 -5.28 4.57 -9.54
C VAL A 101 -5.77 3.88 -10.80
N HIS A 102 -5.21 4.22 -11.96
CA HIS A 102 -5.57 3.57 -13.23
C HIS A 102 -4.48 2.65 -13.76
N GLU A 103 -3.24 2.88 -13.33
CA GLU A 103 -2.06 2.20 -13.85
C GLU A 103 -1.03 1.96 -12.74
N ILE A 104 -0.38 0.80 -12.83
CA ILE A 104 0.85 0.48 -12.11
C ILE A 104 1.96 0.34 -13.15
N LEU A 105 2.98 1.17 -13.05
CA LEU A 105 4.14 1.21 -13.94
C LEU A 105 5.36 0.63 -13.22
N VAL A 106 5.96 -0.39 -13.80
CA VAL A 106 7.17 -1.03 -13.28
C VAL A 106 8.39 -0.54 -14.06
N LEU A 107 9.37 0.02 -13.36
CA LEU A 107 10.63 0.54 -13.90
C LEU A 107 11.80 -0.42 -13.62
N PRO A 108 12.86 -0.45 -14.45
CA PRO A 108 13.98 -1.36 -14.25
C PRO A 108 14.78 -1.06 -12.97
N GLU A 109 14.85 0.20 -12.56
CA GLU A 109 15.61 0.68 -11.40
C GLU A 109 14.81 1.77 -10.67
N ALA A 110 15.23 2.08 -9.44
CA ALA A 110 14.62 3.14 -8.63
C ALA A 110 14.69 4.48 -9.36
N PHE A 111 13.54 5.16 -9.46
CA PHE A 111 13.46 6.48 -10.07
C PHE A 111 13.57 7.54 -8.98
N HIS A 112 14.73 8.19 -8.87
CA HIS A 112 14.84 9.41 -8.08
C HIS A 112 14.27 10.57 -8.92
N ARG A 113 13.08 11.06 -8.57
CA ARG A 113 12.56 12.32 -9.12
C ARG A 113 13.46 13.45 -8.60
N ARG A 114 14.50 13.81 -9.36
CA ARG A 114 15.16 15.10 -9.21
C ARG A 114 14.20 16.18 -9.70
N VAL A 115 13.46 16.79 -8.78
CA VAL A 115 12.86 18.10 -9.05
C VAL A 115 13.98 19.12 -8.95
N GLU A 116 14.72 19.32 -10.04
CA GLU A 116 15.61 20.47 -10.19
C GLU A 116 14.76 21.65 -10.72
N GLU A 117 14.13 22.42 -9.83
CA GLU A 117 13.79 23.81 -10.16
C GLU A 117 14.93 24.69 -9.65
N MET A 118 15.79 25.14 -10.58
CA MET A 118 16.76 26.21 -10.30
C MET A 118 16.00 27.54 -10.25
N ASP A 119 16.02 28.20 -9.09
CA ASP A 119 15.68 29.62 -9.04
C ASP A 119 16.73 30.47 -9.79
N GLU A 120 16.46 31.76 -10.00
CA GLU A 120 17.36 32.70 -10.69
C GLU A 120 18.72 32.89 -9.96
N TYR A 121 18.92 32.25 -8.80
CA TYR A 121 20.12 32.34 -7.97
C TYR A 121 20.82 30.99 -7.71
N GLY A 122 20.36 29.90 -8.34
CA GLY A 122 21.00 28.59 -8.26
C GLY A 122 20.84 27.89 -6.89
N VAL A 123 19.81 28.21 -6.13
CA VAL A 123 19.44 27.47 -4.91
C VAL A 123 18.40 26.41 -5.26
N VAL A 124 18.72 25.15 -4.98
CA VAL A 124 17.77 24.04 -5.08
C VAL A 124 16.85 24.11 -3.87
N HIS A 125 15.59 24.44 -4.12
CA HIS A 125 14.54 24.39 -3.10
C HIS A 125 13.65 23.17 -3.37
N GLU A 126 13.58 22.26 -2.41
CA GLU A 126 12.61 21.15 -2.39
C GLU A 126 11.26 21.72 -1.95
N TYR A 127 10.38 22.02 -2.91
CA TYR A 127 8.97 22.29 -2.63
C TYR A 127 8.10 21.44 -3.57
N ASP A 128 7.07 20.84 -2.99
CA ASP A 128 5.97 20.20 -3.72
C ASP A 128 5.11 21.31 -4.33
N ASP A 129 5.01 21.35 -5.66
CA ASP A 129 4.06 22.22 -6.36
C ASP A 129 2.65 21.64 -6.14
N GLU A 130 1.67 22.46 -5.76
CA GLU A 130 0.26 22.08 -5.61
C GLU A 130 -0.29 21.37 -6.87
N ARG A 131 0.27 21.65 -8.05
CA ARG A 131 -0.04 20.96 -9.32
C ARG A 131 0.60 19.58 -9.45
N ALA A 132 1.73 19.36 -8.80
CA ALA A 132 2.39 18.07 -8.68
C ALA A 132 1.57 17.14 -7.75
N GLY A 133 0.92 17.67 -6.71
CA GLY A 133 0.00 16.93 -5.83
C GLY A 133 -1.22 16.36 -6.57
N GLU A 134 -1.94 17.15 -7.37
CA GLU A 134 -3.06 16.65 -8.20
C GLU A 134 -2.60 15.61 -9.24
N THR A 135 -1.42 15.84 -9.85
CA THR A 135 -0.81 14.90 -10.81
C THR A 135 -0.32 13.62 -10.13
N SER A 136 0.15 13.72 -8.89
CA SER A 136 0.53 12.58 -8.05
C SER A 136 -0.71 11.79 -7.63
N TYR A 137 -1.81 12.44 -7.26
CA TYR A 137 -3.06 11.80 -6.87
C TYR A 137 -3.68 10.95 -8.00
N GLN A 138 -3.80 11.52 -9.21
CA GLN A 138 -4.34 10.82 -10.39
C GLN A 138 -3.27 10.05 -11.19
N GLY A 139 -2.00 10.18 -10.81
CA GLY A 139 -0.87 9.57 -11.51
C GLY A 139 -0.78 8.05 -11.33
N PRO A 140 -0.01 7.36 -12.19
CA PRO A 140 0.25 5.94 -12.00
C PRO A 140 0.96 5.68 -10.66
N VAL A 141 0.75 4.50 -10.10
CA VAL A 141 1.66 3.98 -9.06
C VAL A 141 2.92 3.52 -9.79
N VAL A 142 4.08 4.01 -9.37
CA VAL A 142 5.36 3.69 -10.01
C VAL A 142 6.20 2.90 -9.04
N VAL A 143 6.67 1.72 -9.45
CA VAL A 143 7.51 0.85 -8.61
C VAL A 143 8.74 0.41 -9.37
N ALA A 144 9.87 0.30 -8.67
CA ALA A 144 11.07 -0.29 -9.24
C ALA A 144 10.98 -1.82 -9.21
N TRP A 145 11.48 -2.49 -10.24
CA TRP A 145 11.46 -3.93 -10.37
C TRP A 145 12.22 -4.65 -9.23
N PRO A 146 13.43 -4.23 -8.82
CA PRO A 146 14.13 -4.86 -7.70
C PRO A 146 13.34 -4.80 -6.40
N ASP A 147 12.74 -3.64 -6.11
CA ASP A 147 11.95 -3.41 -4.90
C ASP A 147 10.65 -4.22 -4.92
N LEU A 148 10.01 -4.31 -6.10
CA LEU A 148 8.83 -5.16 -6.27
C LEU A 148 9.15 -6.64 -6.08
N MET A 149 10.33 -7.10 -6.49
CA MET A 149 10.79 -8.48 -6.27
C MET A 149 11.24 -8.76 -4.84
N ALA A 150 11.69 -7.74 -4.11
CA ALA A 150 11.99 -7.83 -2.69
C ALA A 150 10.72 -7.76 -1.82
N SER A 151 9.62 -7.23 -2.35
CA SER A 151 8.32 -7.20 -1.69
C SER A 151 7.66 -8.58 -1.69
N GLY A 152 6.74 -8.81 -0.74
CA GLY A 152 6.04 -10.09 -0.61
C GLY A 152 6.41 -10.89 0.65
N GLY A 153 7.54 -10.53 1.27
CA GLY A 153 8.07 -11.17 2.47
C GLY A 153 7.43 -10.72 3.78
N LEU A 154 8.02 -11.20 4.88
CA LEU A 154 7.70 -10.82 6.26
C LEU A 154 8.91 -10.15 6.95
N ASP A 155 9.49 -9.15 6.30
CA ASP A 155 10.74 -8.48 6.71
C ASP A 155 10.59 -6.98 7.01
N GLY A 156 9.38 -6.44 6.88
CA GLY A 156 9.07 -5.03 7.13
C GLY A 156 9.12 -4.14 5.88
N PHE A 157 9.55 -4.66 4.72
CA PHE A 157 9.63 -3.92 3.48
C PHE A 157 8.54 -4.37 2.48
N ASN A 158 7.84 -3.42 1.86
CA ASN A 158 6.90 -3.69 0.78
C ASN A 158 6.61 -2.42 -0.04
N VAL A 159 7.32 -2.24 -1.15
CA VAL A 159 7.21 -1.04 -2.01
C VAL A 159 5.78 -0.84 -2.55
N LEU A 160 5.02 -1.91 -2.80
CA LEU A 160 3.68 -1.75 -3.33
C LEU A 160 2.70 -1.27 -2.25
N ILE A 161 2.82 -1.78 -1.02
CA ILE A 161 2.04 -1.29 0.11
C ILE A 161 2.42 0.17 0.40
N HIS A 162 3.70 0.50 0.33
CA HIS A 162 4.23 1.85 0.50
C HIS A 162 3.55 2.85 -0.46
N GLU A 163 3.69 2.64 -1.77
CA GLU A 163 3.13 3.55 -2.78
C GLU A 163 1.60 3.64 -2.71
N LEU A 164 0.93 2.54 -2.35
CA LEU A 164 -0.53 2.54 -2.19
C LEU A 164 -0.97 3.20 -0.88
N ALA A 165 -0.16 3.18 0.17
CA ALA A 165 -0.43 3.95 1.38
C ALA A 165 -0.42 5.45 1.06
N HIS A 166 0.54 5.95 0.26
CA HIS A 166 0.52 7.32 -0.25
C HIS A 166 -0.77 7.63 -1.02
N LYS A 167 -1.27 6.69 -1.82
CA LYS A 167 -2.56 6.86 -2.53
C LYS A 167 -3.76 6.94 -1.59
N LEU A 168 -3.75 6.21 -0.48
CA LEU A 168 -4.78 6.32 0.56
C LEU A 168 -4.69 7.67 1.28
N ASP A 169 -3.48 8.14 1.56
CA ASP A 169 -3.23 9.40 2.26
C ASP A 169 -3.78 10.61 1.47
N LEU A 170 -3.47 10.66 0.18
CA LEU A 170 -3.97 11.68 -0.75
C LEU A 170 -5.50 11.66 -0.95
N GLY A 171 -6.23 10.71 -0.35
CA GLY A 171 -7.68 10.68 -0.42
C GLY A 171 -8.37 11.86 0.30
N ASN A 172 -7.69 12.54 1.22
CA ASN A 172 -8.25 13.63 2.03
C ASN A 172 -7.59 15.00 1.78
N SER A 173 -6.40 15.01 1.17
CA SER A 173 -5.59 16.21 0.94
C SER A 173 -4.82 16.10 -0.39
N LEU A 174 -4.37 17.25 -0.90
CA LEU A 174 -3.44 17.29 -2.04
C LEU A 174 -2.00 16.91 -1.61
N ASP A 175 -1.74 16.90 -0.31
CA ASP A 175 -0.45 16.61 0.31
C ASP A 175 -0.49 15.27 1.06
N VAL A 176 0.67 14.59 1.12
CA VAL A 176 0.86 13.32 1.84
C VAL A 176 1.33 13.61 3.27
N ASP A 177 0.40 13.89 4.18
CA ASP A 177 0.68 14.34 5.55
C ASP A 177 0.57 13.25 6.63
N GLY A 178 0.33 12.00 6.22
CA GLY A 178 0.08 10.86 7.10
C GLY A 178 -1.31 10.89 7.73
N PHE A 179 -2.26 11.60 7.12
CA PHE A 179 -3.64 11.76 7.56
C PHE A 179 -4.63 11.34 6.44
N PRO A 180 -4.80 10.02 6.21
CA PRO A 180 -5.73 9.53 5.21
C PRO A 180 -7.19 9.82 5.60
N PRO A 181 -8.15 9.68 4.66
CA PRO A 181 -9.58 9.72 4.99
C PRO A 181 -9.92 8.73 6.10
N LEU A 182 -10.30 9.24 7.25
CA LEU A 182 -10.57 8.41 8.41
C LEU A 182 -12.02 7.87 8.39
N PRO A 183 -12.23 6.60 8.74
CA PRO A 183 -13.55 6.07 9.01
C PRO A 183 -14.18 6.84 10.19
N ARG A 184 -15.51 6.93 10.20
CA ARG A 184 -16.28 7.75 11.15
C ARG A 184 -16.05 7.37 12.61
N GLU A 185 -15.60 6.15 12.85
CA GLU A 185 -15.32 5.58 14.17
C GLU A 185 -13.97 6.02 14.74
N LEU A 186 -13.06 6.54 13.90
CA LEU A 186 -11.76 7.05 14.34
C LEU A 186 -11.83 8.56 14.63
N ASP A 187 -11.31 8.94 15.79
CA ASP A 187 -11.19 10.35 16.18
C ASP A 187 -9.95 10.97 15.49
N PRO A 188 -10.12 12.01 14.65
CA PRO A 188 -9.03 12.76 14.04
C PRO A 188 -7.95 13.22 15.02
N GLN A 189 -8.34 13.64 16.23
CA GLN A 189 -7.41 14.15 17.24
C GLN A 189 -6.63 13.01 17.89
N GLU A 190 -7.26 11.86 18.06
CA GLU A 190 -6.58 10.64 18.49
C GLU A 190 -5.55 10.20 17.44
N TRP A 191 -5.94 10.18 16.16
CA TRP A 191 -5.05 9.82 15.05
C TRP A 191 -3.81 10.71 15.05
N TYR A 192 -4.02 12.02 14.94
CA TYR A 192 -2.94 13.00 14.87
C TYR A 192 -1.98 12.86 16.05
N ARG A 193 -2.50 12.79 17.28
CA ARG A 193 -1.67 12.68 18.49
C ARG A 193 -0.82 11.41 18.52
N ILE A 194 -1.40 10.26 18.16
CA ILE A 194 -0.66 8.99 18.16
C ILE A 194 0.37 8.98 17.03
N PHE A 195 -0.05 9.35 15.83
CA PHE A 195 0.78 9.30 14.63
C PHE A 195 1.96 10.28 14.71
N MET A 196 1.70 11.54 15.03
CA MET A 196 2.76 12.55 15.18
C MET A 196 3.71 12.20 16.32
N GLY A 197 3.21 11.59 17.41
CA GLY A 197 4.09 11.11 18.48
C GLY A 197 5.08 10.03 18.03
N VAL A 198 4.72 9.20 17.04
CA VAL A 198 5.65 8.22 16.44
C VAL A 198 6.68 8.94 15.58
N TRP A 199 6.25 9.85 14.70
CA TRP A 199 7.16 10.59 13.83
C TRP A 199 8.15 11.45 14.63
N GLU A 200 7.69 12.13 15.68
CA GLU A 200 8.53 12.91 16.60
C GLU A 200 9.54 12.04 17.37
N ASP A 201 9.16 10.82 17.80
CA ASP A 201 10.09 9.87 18.45
C ASP A 201 11.20 9.44 17.49
N LEU A 202 10.87 9.12 16.24
CA LEU A 202 11.84 8.74 15.21
C LEU A 202 12.84 9.88 14.93
N GLN A 203 12.31 11.09 14.68
CA GLN A 203 13.11 12.32 14.51
C GLN A 203 14.05 12.54 15.71
N ALA A 204 13.53 12.41 16.93
CA ALA A 204 14.31 12.63 18.15
C ALA A 204 15.42 11.59 18.34
N ARG A 205 15.20 10.32 17.97
CA ARG A 205 16.23 9.27 17.99
C ARG A 205 17.36 9.56 17.00
N LEU A 206 17.01 9.92 15.76
CA LEU A 206 18.00 10.27 14.74
C LEU A 206 18.83 11.49 15.15
N ALA A 207 18.19 12.51 15.74
CA ALA A 207 18.89 13.68 16.26
C ALA A 207 19.90 13.34 17.39
N ARG A 208 19.68 12.22 18.11
CA ARG A 208 20.60 11.70 19.13
C ARG A 208 21.60 10.66 18.58
N GLY A 209 21.53 10.31 17.29
CA GLY A 209 22.33 9.23 16.70
C GLY A 209 21.96 7.84 17.22
N GLU A 210 20.71 7.66 17.68
CA GLU A 210 20.19 6.38 18.16
C GLU A 210 19.53 5.62 17.00
N ALA A 211 19.63 4.29 17.03
CA ALA A 211 18.90 3.45 16.08
C ALA A 211 17.38 3.59 16.28
N THR A 212 16.65 3.68 15.17
CA THR A 212 15.19 3.67 15.13
C THR A 212 14.64 2.23 15.23
N PRO A 213 13.46 2.03 15.83
CA PRO A 213 12.89 0.69 15.96
C PRO A 213 12.27 0.16 14.65
N ILE A 214 11.92 1.06 13.74
CA ILE A 214 11.50 0.83 12.35
C ILE A 214 12.46 1.56 11.39
N ASP A 215 12.27 1.42 10.08
CA ASP A 215 13.12 2.08 9.08
C ASP A 215 13.28 3.59 9.37
N GLU A 216 14.52 4.09 9.33
CA GLU A 216 14.83 5.50 9.60
C GLU A 216 14.24 6.44 8.55
N TYR A 217 13.96 5.94 7.35
CA TYR A 217 13.30 6.69 6.28
C TYR A 217 11.93 7.21 6.70
N ALA A 218 11.22 6.53 7.61
CA ALA A 218 9.97 7.00 8.20
C ALA A 218 10.10 8.37 8.90
N ALA A 219 11.30 8.76 9.34
CA ALA A 219 11.50 10.08 9.93
C ALA A 219 11.50 11.20 8.87
N SER A 220 11.74 10.90 7.59
CA SER A 220 11.99 11.94 6.56
C SER A 220 10.81 12.89 6.36
N HIS A 221 9.59 12.36 6.32
CA HIS A 221 8.36 13.12 6.12
C HIS A 221 7.18 12.39 6.79
N PRO A 222 6.12 13.09 7.25
CA PRO A 222 4.93 12.44 7.81
C PRO A 222 4.30 11.43 6.84
N GLY A 223 4.19 11.75 5.55
CA GLY A 223 3.72 10.80 4.54
C GLY A 223 4.54 9.50 4.48
N GLU A 224 5.87 9.62 4.46
CA GLU A 224 6.78 8.47 4.47
C GLU A 224 6.67 7.67 5.77
N CYS A 225 6.46 8.35 6.89
CA CYS A 225 6.16 7.70 8.17
C CYS A 225 4.91 6.82 8.05
N PHE A 226 3.84 7.33 7.45
CA PHE A 226 2.60 6.57 7.27
C PHE A 226 2.80 5.36 6.36
N ALA A 227 3.48 5.54 5.23
CA ALA A 227 3.77 4.46 4.29
C ALA A 227 4.63 3.35 4.92
N VAL A 228 5.75 3.70 5.56
CA VAL A 228 6.62 2.74 6.26
C VAL A 228 5.89 2.05 7.41
N CYS A 229 5.04 2.76 8.15
CA CYS A 229 4.21 2.15 9.17
C CYS A 229 3.20 1.15 8.60
N CYS A 230 2.65 1.42 7.40
CA CYS A 230 1.78 0.48 6.70
C CYS A 230 2.55 -0.76 6.19
N GLU A 231 3.77 -0.59 5.69
CA GLU A 231 4.66 -1.70 5.34
C GLU A 231 4.84 -2.62 6.54
N HIS A 232 5.35 -2.08 7.66
CA HIS A 232 5.53 -2.87 8.87
C HIS A 232 4.21 -3.45 9.40
N PHE A 233 3.09 -2.74 9.32
CA PHE A 233 1.80 -3.26 9.77
C PHE A 233 1.41 -4.56 9.03
N PHE A 234 1.72 -4.68 7.74
CA PHE A 234 1.37 -5.87 6.96
C PHE A 234 2.49 -6.90 6.84
N SER A 235 3.77 -6.51 6.87
CA SER A 235 4.91 -7.42 6.66
C SER A 235 5.78 -7.67 7.90
N ASP A 236 5.77 -6.83 8.93
CA ASP A 236 6.43 -7.11 10.23
C ASP A 236 5.62 -6.52 11.41
N PRO A 237 4.38 -7.01 11.62
CA PRO A 237 3.47 -6.41 12.60
C PRO A 237 3.96 -6.55 14.04
N ASP A 238 4.79 -7.56 14.31
CA ASP A 238 5.38 -7.83 15.62
C ASP A 238 6.41 -6.75 15.99
N ARG A 239 7.27 -6.33 15.05
CA ARG A 239 8.15 -5.17 15.24
C ARG A 239 7.35 -3.90 15.47
N LEU A 240 6.34 -3.62 14.64
CA LEU A 240 5.54 -2.40 14.79
C LEU A 240 4.83 -2.35 16.14
N HIS A 241 4.21 -3.46 16.56
CA HIS A 241 3.51 -3.56 17.84
C HIS A 241 4.46 -3.39 19.03
N ARG A 242 5.66 -3.98 18.98
CA ARG A 242 6.68 -3.77 20.04
C ARG A 242 7.16 -2.33 20.12
N ALA A 243 7.35 -1.67 18.98
CA ALA A 243 7.86 -0.31 18.91
C ALA A 243 6.78 0.71 19.32
N TYR A 244 5.60 0.60 18.71
CA TYR A 244 4.53 1.59 18.78
C TYR A 244 3.16 0.90 18.93
N PRO A 245 2.84 0.31 20.09
CA PRO A 245 1.61 -0.47 20.29
C PRO A 245 0.33 0.37 20.08
N SER A 246 0.34 1.64 20.47
CA SER A 246 -0.78 2.56 20.23
C SER A 246 -1.02 2.81 18.74
N LEU A 247 0.06 2.95 17.95
CA LEU A 247 -0.03 3.11 16.50
C LEU A 247 -0.52 1.80 15.86
N TYR A 248 -0.01 0.65 16.29
CA TYR A 248 -0.49 -0.65 15.82
C TYR A 248 -2.01 -0.80 16.03
N GLY A 249 -2.50 -0.46 17.23
CA GLY A 249 -3.94 -0.47 17.53
C GLY A 249 -4.75 0.54 16.70
N LEU A 250 -4.16 1.70 16.39
CA LEU A 250 -4.76 2.70 15.51
C LEU A 250 -4.89 2.17 14.07
N LEU A 251 -3.82 1.61 13.49
CA LEU A 251 -3.84 1.01 12.15
C LEU A 251 -4.74 -0.22 12.06
N SER A 252 -4.83 -1.00 13.14
CA SER A 252 -5.77 -2.14 13.20
C SER A 252 -7.22 -1.70 13.05
N ARG A 253 -7.59 -0.58 13.71
CA ARG A 253 -8.91 0.04 13.57
C ARG A 253 -9.10 0.76 12.24
N TYR A 254 -8.05 1.24 11.59
CA TYR A 254 -8.15 1.87 10.28
C TYR A 254 -8.35 0.83 9.17
N PHE A 255 -7.52 -0.21 9.15
CA PHE A 255 -7.58 -1.25 8.13
C PHE A 255 -8.63 -2.33 8.41
N HIS A 256 -9.26 -2.33 9.59
CA HIS A 256 -10.14 -3.40 10.07
C HIS A 256 -9.45 -4.78 10.00
N GLN A 257 -8.17 -4.81 10.37
CA GLN A 257 -7.32 -5.99 10.27
C GLN A 257 -6.41 -6.08 11.49
N ASP A 258 -5.99 -7.30 11.83
CA ASP A 258 -5.00 -7.57 12.88
C ASP A 258 -3.97 -8.60 12.36
N PRO A 259 -2.95 -8.14 11.61
CA PRO A 259 -1.94 -9.02 11.02
C PRO A 259 -1.11 -9.77 12.08
N LEU A 260 -0.86 -9.17 13.25
CA LEU A 260 -0.16 -9.83 14.36
C LEU A 260 -0.95 -11.03 14.90
N ALA A 261 -2.24 -10.82 15.22
CA ALA A 261 -3.10 -11.92 15.66
C ALA A 261 -3.22 -12.99 14.58
N ARG A 262 -3.32 -12.59 13.31
CA ARG A 262 -3.35 -13.50 12.16
C ARG A 262 -2.11 -14.41 12.12
N LEU A 263 -0.90 -13.85 12.24
CA LEU A 263 0.34 -14.62 12.26
C LEU A 263 0.41 -15.59 13.45
N ALA A 264 -0.06 -15.17 14.63
CA ALA A 264 -0.08 -16.02 15.81
C ALA A 264 -1.01 -17.25 15.65
N HIS A 265 -2.07 -17.13 14.85
CA HIS A 265 -3.00 -18.22 14.56
C HIS A 265 -2.60 -19.09 13.36
N GLY A 266 -1.73 -18.60 12.47
CA GLY A 266 -1.23 -19.35 11.31
C GLY A 266 -0.07 -20.31 11.61
N ILE A 267 0.55 -20.23 12.80
CA ILE A 267 1.65 -21.11 13.26
C ILE A 267 1.10 -22.28 14.12
N GLY A 268 -0.21 -22.54 14.08
CA GLY A 268 -0.90 -23.58 14.86
C GLY A 268 -1.10 -24.89 14.12
#